data_AF-A0AAP3A6M9-F1
#
_entry.id   AF-A0AAP3A6M9-F1
#
_cell.length_a   1.000
_cell.length_b   1.000
_cell.length_c   1.000
_cell.angle_alpha   90.00
_cell.angle_beta   90.00
_cell.angle_gamma   90.00
#
_symmetry.space_group_name_H-M   'P 1'
#
loop_
_entity.id
_entity.type
_entity.pdbx_description
1 polymer ?
#
loop_
_entity_poly.entity_id
_entity_poly.type
_entity_poly.pdbx_seq_one_letter_code
_entity_poly.pdbx_strand_id
1 'polypeptide(L)'
;MSKYTELITNYHVTKPKFLAHVDLMTRPLIDVAAATRGLITAFDIDSAVGVQLDILGLWIGRSRVVSQPISGVYFSWDTDGLG
;
A
#
# COMPACT_ATOMS: atom_id res chain seq x y z
N MET A 1 -2.43 -20.56 -10.33
CA MET A 1 -3.46 -20.68 -11.38
C MET A 1 -4.49 -19.59 -11.16
N SER A 2 -4.88 -18.86 -12.20
CA SER A 2 -5.97 -17.88 -12.14
C SER A 2 -7.30 -18.58 -11.87
N LYS A 3 -8.18 -17.97 -11.06
CA LYS A 3 -9.55 -18.42 -10.76
C LYS A 3 -10.33 -18.86 -12.02
N TYR A 4 -10.05 -18.25 -13.17
CA TYR A 4 -10.76 -18.54 -14.42
C TYR A 4 -10.24 -19.77 -15.15
N THR A 5 -9.00 -20.21 -14.89
CA THR A 5 -8.46 -21.44 -15.50
C THR A 5 -9.13 -22.70 -14.96
N GLU A 6 -9.71 -22.65 -13.77
CA GLU A 6 -10.50 -23.73 -13.15
C GLU A 6 -11.87 -23.93 -13.81
N LEU A 7 -12.36 -22.92 -14.55
CA LEU A 7 -13.65 -22.97 -15.26
C LEU A 7 -13.53 -23.53 -16.69
N ILE A 8 -12.32 -23.93 -17.10
CA ILE A 8 -12.08 -24.45 -18.44
C ILE A 8 -12.66 -25.87 -18.55
N THR A 9 -13.47 -26.08 -19.60
CA THR A 9 -14.07 -27.39 -19.85
C THR A 9 -13.01 -28.46 -20.11
N ASN A 10 -13.34 -29.71 -19.77
CA ASN A 10 -12.49 -30.89 -19.94
C ASN A 10 -11.88 -31.02 -21.35
N TYR A 11 -12.58 -30.57 -22.40
CA TYR A 11 -12.10 -30.60 -23.78
C TYR A 11 -10.86 -29.73 -24.04
N HIS A 12 -10.68 -28.65 -23.27
CA HIS A 12 -9.59 -27.69 -23.44
C HIS A 12 -8.54 -27.74 -22.33
N VAL A 13 -8.81 -28.44 -21.22
CA VAL A 13 -7.92 -28.48 -20.05
C VAL A 13 -6.54 -29.08 -20.34
N THR A 14 -6.43 -29.95 -21.35
CA THR A 14 -5.14 -30.55 -21.76
C THR A 14 -4.39 -29.71 -22.80
N LYS A 15 -4.94 -28.57 -23.23
CA LYS A 15 -4.36 -27.72 -24.29
C LYS A 15 -3.59 -26.55 -23.65
N PRO A 16 -2.25 -26.63 -23.53
CA PRO A 16 -1.47 -25.67 -22.74
C PRO A 16 -1.55 -24.22 -23.26
N LYS A 17 -1.64 -24.03 -24.59
CA LYS A 17 -1.80 -22.69 -25.18
C LYS A 17 -3.15 -22.06 -24.86
N PHE A 18 -4.20 -22.86 -24.71
CA PHE A 18 -5.53 -22.36 -24.36
C PHE A 18 -5.55 -21.86 -22.91
N LEU A 19 -4.99 -22.67 -22.00
CA LEU A 19 -4.80 -22.28 -20.60
C LEU A 19 -3.99 -20.99 -20.46
N ALA A 20 -2.84 -20.91 -21.15
CA ALA A 20 -1.98 -19.73 -21.12
C ALA A 20 -2.67 -18.48 -21.67
N HIS A 21 -3.49 -18.62 -22.72
CA HIS A 21 -4.24 -17.50 -23.29
C HIS A 21 -5.29 -16.94 -22.33
N VAL A 22 -6.06 -17.83 -21.69
CA VAL A 22 -7.08 -17.43 -20.69
C VAL A 22 -6.42 -16.78 -19.47
N ASP A 23 -5.30 -17.35 -18.98
CA ASP A 23 -4.55 -16.76 -17.87
C ASP A 23 -4.02 -15.36 -18.24
N LEU A 24 -3.39 -15.23 -19.42
CA LEU A 24 -2.85 -13.96 -19.91
C LEU A 24 -3.91 -12.86 -19.99
N MET A 25 -5.11 -13.17 -20.46
CA MET A 25 -6.19 -12.18 -20.61
C MET A 25 -6.85 -11.83 -19.29
N THR A 26 -6.99 -12.80 -18.37
CA THR A 26 -7.71 -12.59 -17.11
C THR A 26 -6.85 -12.03 -16.00
N ARG A 27 -5.54 -12.31 -16.02
CA ARG A 27 -4.62 -11.90 -14.95
C ARG A 27 -4.55 -10.39 -14.74
N PRO A 28 -4.41 -9.53 -15.76
CA PRO A 28 -4.39 -8.07 -15.55
C PRO A 28 -5.67 -7.55 -14.90
N LEU A 29 -6.83 -8.13 -15.25
CA LEU A 29 -8.12 -7.74 -14.69
C LEU A 29 -8.21 -8.11 -13.20
N ILE A 30 -7.68 -9.27 -12.82
CA ILE A 30 -7.61 -9.69 -11.40
C ILE A 30 -6.65 -8.79 -10.63
N ASP A 31 -5.48 -8.50 -11.20
CA ASP A 31 -4.46 -7.67 -10.58
C ASP A 31 -4.98 -6.24 -10.34
N VAL A 32 -5.67 -5.65 -11.33
CA VAL A 32 -6.36 -4.36 -11.17
C VAL A 32 -7.44 -4.44 -10.09
N ALA A 33 -8.31 -5.45 -10.14
CA ALA A 33 -9.36 -5.59 -9.14
C ALA A 33 -8.80 -5.77 -7.72
N ALA A 34 -7.67 -6.47 -7.58
CA ALA A 34 -6.96 -6.64 -6.31
C ALA A 34 -6.35 -5.32 -5.83
N ALA A 35 -5.68 -4.58 -6.72
CA ALA A 35 -5.12 -3.27 -6.42
C ALA A 35 -6.21 -2.27 -6.01
N THR A 36 -7.32 -2.19 -6.74
CA THR A 36 -8.44 -1.31 -6.42
C THR A 36 -9.07 -1.66 -5.09
N ARG A 37 -9.26 -2.96 -4.77
CA ARG A 37 -9.73 -3.39 -3.45
C ARG A 37 -8.74 -3.02 -2.34
N GLY A 38 -7.44 -3.13 -2.61
CA GLY A 38 -6.37 -2.76 -1.69
C GLY A 38 -6.30 -1.27 -1.36
N LEU A 39 -6.88 -0.39 -2.18
CA LEU A 39 -6.89 1.06 -1.90
C LEU A 39 -7.58 1.40 -0.58
N ILE A 40 -8.63 0.68 -0.21
CA ILE A 40 -9.34 0.92 1.05
C ILE A 40 -8.37 0.76 2.24
N THR A 41 -7.68 -0.38 2.31
CA THR A 41 -6.70 -0.65 3.37
C THR A 41 -5.46 0.25 3.28
N ALA A 42 -5.00 0.56 2.06
CA ALA A 42 -3.84 1.42 1.85
C ALA A 42 -4.06 2.86 2.34
N PHE A 43 -5.32 3.32 2.37
CA PHE A 43 -5.73 4.65 2.85
C PHE A 43 -6.57 4.60 4.13
N ASP A 44 -6.54 3.49 4.85
CA ASP A 44 -7.12 3.40 6.19
C ASP A 44 -6.15 4.01 7.21
N ILE A 45 -6.60 4.93 8.07
CA ILE A 45 -5.74 5.63 9.02
C ILE A 45 -5.06 4.67 10.01
N ASP A 46 -5.71 3.55 10.33
CA ASP A 46 -5.19 2.57 11.30
C ASP A 46 -4.07 1.70 10.70
N SER A 47 -3.97 1.60 9.37
CA SER A 47 -3.00 0.72 8.69
C SER A 47 -2.15 1.38 7.60
N ALA A 48 -2.48 2.59 7.15
CA ALA A 48 -1.75 3.29 6.11
C ALA A 48 -0.31 3.57 6.53
N VAL A 49 0.60 3.48 5.56
CA VAL A 49 2.04 3.73 5.77
C VAL A 49 2.61 4.57 4.64
N GLY A 50 3.82 5.12 4.84
CA GLY A 50 4.53 5.88 3.82
C GLY A 50 3.71 7.02 3.21
N VAL A 51 3.76 7.14 1.88
CA VAL A 51 3.13 8.21 1.11
C VAL A 51 1.61 8.21 1.23
N GLN A 52 0.98 7.04 1.36
CA GLN A 52 -0.48 6.96 1.52
C GLN A 52 -0.91 7.60 2.85
N LEU A 53 -0.19 7.32 3.94
CA LEU A 53 -0.43 7.98 5.24
C LEU A 53 -0.10 9.49 5.19
N ASP A 54 0.90 9.90 4.41
CA ASP A 54 1.20 11.32 4.20
C ASP A 54 0.04 12.03 3.50
N ILE A 55 -0.53 11.40 2.47
CA ILE A 55 -1.72 11.93 1.78
C ILE A 55 -2.88 12.07 2.77
N LEU A 56 -3.15 11.06 3.60
CA LEU A 56 -4.18 11.18 4.65
C LEU A 56 -3.88 12.36 5.59
N GLY A 57 -2.62 12.52 6.00
CA GLY A 57 -2.17 13.64 6.82
C GLY A 57 -2.49 15.01 6.21
N LEU A 58 -2.33 15.16 4.89
CA LEU A 58 -2.69 16.40 4.19
C LEU A 58 -4.21 16.69 4.28
N TRP A 59 -5.06 15.67 4.17
CA TRP A 59 -6.51 15.83 4.22
C TRP A 59 -7.04 16.04 5.65
N ILE A 60 -6.41 15.43 6.63
CA ILE A 60 -6.75 15.56 8.06
C ILE A 60 -6.17 16.86 8.65
N GLY A 61 -5.22 17.49 7.97
CA GLY A 61 -4.50 18.66 8.47
C GLY A 61 -3.44 18.31 9.51
N ARG A 62 -2.89 17.09 9.46
CA ARG A 62 -1.84 16.62 10.37
C ARG A 62 -0.56 16.27 9.62
N SER A 63 0.49 17.03 9.89
CA SER A 63 1.85 16.72 9.43
C SER A 63 2.50 15.65 10.30
N ARG A 64 3.43 14.86 9.72
CA ARG A 64 4.38 14.04 10.49
C ARG A 64 5.37 14.87 11.29
N VAL A 65 5.57 16.13 10.90
CA VAL A 65 6.49 17.04 11.58
C VAL A 65 5.82 17.58 12.83
N VAL A 66 6.45 17.31 13.98
CA VAL A 66 6.04 17.85 15.27
C VAL A 66 6.78 19.16 15.50
N SER A 67 6.06 20.29 15.39
CA SER A 67 6.61 21.63 15.64
C SER A 67 6.71 21.97 17.14
N GLN A 68 7.18 21.04 17.97
CA GLN A 68 7.49 21.33 19.36
C GLN A 68 8.95 21.75 19.49
N PRO A 69 9.25 22.85 20.22
CA PRO A 69 10.62 23.19 20.56
C PRO A 69 11.20 22.06 21.41
N ILE A 70 12.32 21.49 20.97
CA ILE A 70 13.12 20.60 21.81
C ILE A 70 13.92 21.46 22.80
N SER A 71 13.53 21.43 24.07
CA SER A 71 14.29 22.03 25.16
C SER A 71 15.37 21.07 25.64
N GLY A 72 16.47 21.60 26.19
CA GLY A 72 17.48 20.74 26.79
C GLY A 72 18.36 19.95 25.81
N VAL A 73 18.44 20.36 24.54
CA VAL A 73 19.26 19.66 23.53
C VAL A 73 20.41 20.51 23.01
N TYR A 74 20.24 21.83 22.97
CA TYR A 74 21.27 22.75 22.48
C TYR A 74 22.12 23.28 23.63
N PHE A 75 23.41 23.51 23.34
CA PHE A 75 24.34 24.13 24.26
C PHE A 75 23.81 25.50 24.71
N SER A 76 23.85 25.77 26.02
CA SER A 76 23.32 26.99 26.61
C SER A 76 24.07 27.36 27.87
N TRP A 77 24.72 28.53 27.85
CA TRP A 77 25.42 29.06 29.00
C TRP A 77 24.51 29.14 30.24
N ASP A 78 25.07 28.82 31.40
CA ASP A 78 24.40 28.86 32.71
C ASP A 78 23.15 27.95 32.79
N THR A 79 23.08 26.88 31.99
CA THR A 79 22.02 25.87 32.08
C THR A 79 22.58 24.50 32.47
N ASP A 80 22.21 24.02 33.67
CA ASP A 80 22.68 22.72 34.19
C ASP A 80 22.44 21.58 33.20
N GLY A 81 23.53 20.87 32.86
CA GLY A 81 23.51 19.73 31.95
C GLY A 81 23.61 20.06 30.45
N LEU A 82 23.62 21.34 30.06
CA LEU A 82 23.73 21.77 28.65
C LEU A 82 25.03 22.52 28.30
N GLY A 83 25.89 22.77 29.29
CA GLY A 83 27.24 23.32 29.08
C GLY A 83 27.47 24.70 29.69
#